data_AF-A0A845HRK2-F1
#
_entry.id   AF-A0A845HRK2-F1
#
_cell.length_a   1.000
_cell.length_b   1.000
_cell.length_c   1.000
_cell.angle_alpha   90.00
_cell.angle_beta   90.00
_cell.angle_gamma   90.00
#
_symmetry.space_group_name_H-M   'P 1'
#
loop_
_entity.id
_entity.type
_entity.pdbx_description
1 polymer ?
#
loop_
_entity_poly.entity_id
_entity_poly.type
_entity_poly.pdbx_seq_one_letter_code
_entity_poly.pdbx_strand_id
1 'polypeptide(L)'
;MVSSITSGGAHRMELGGSAHDRINAILRQIKTLRKRAEQLQKQMLNETNPAVRQELSKEIIDVERTIQLLERQIMQIEEAERRRAKAREEAQHAMAVENQASQQHRKAGEN
;
A
#
# COMPACT_ATOMS: atom_id res chain seq x y z
N MET A 1 -40.75 18.26 13.01
CA MET A 1 -40.30 17.33 11.96
C MET A 1 -38.79 17.29 12.06
N VAL A 2 -38.25 16.21 12.63
CA VAL A 2 -36.83 16.08 12.96
C VAL A 2 -36.11 15.41 11.81
N SER A 3 -34.95 15.97 11.49
CA SER A 3 -34.09 15.75 10.34
C SER A 3 -33.71 14.28 10.09
N SER A 4 -33.69 13.90 8.81
CA SER A 4 -32.95 12.73 8.31
C SER A 4 -32.07 13.18 7.16
N ILE A 5 -30.88 13.68 7.51
CA ILE A 5 -29.77 13.85 6.56
C ILE A 5 -29.22 12.44 6.36
N THR A 6 -29.73 11.74 5.36
CA THR A 6 -29.19 10.46 4.93
C THR A 6 -27.85 10.69 4.24
N SER A 7 -26.81 10.24 4.93
CA SER A 7 -25.56 9.73 4.38
C SER A 7 -24.74 10.67 3.49
N GLY A 8 -24.16 11.69 4.12
CA GLY A 8 -22.80 12.11 3.76
C GLY A 8 -21.84 10.97 4.09
N GLY A 9 -21.25 10.33 3.08
CA GLY A 9 -20.37 9.19 3.34
C GLY A 9 -19.83 8.48 2.12
N ALA A 10 -19.19 9.21 1.21
CA ALA A 10 -17.96 8.77 0.52
C ALA A 10 -17.60 9.74 -0.63
N HIS A 11 -17.30 11.00 -0.29
CA HIS A 11 -16.21 11.68 -0.98
C HIS A 11 -14.90 10.96 -0.62
N ARG A 12 -14.70 9.76 -1.16
CA ARG A 12 -13.36 9.24 -1.31
C ARG A 12 -12.87 9.77 -2.64
N MET A 13 -12.26 10.96 -2.60
CA MET A 13 -11.35 11.38 -3.64
C MET A 13 -10.40 10.20 -3.93
N GLU A 14 -10.59 9.52 -5.05
CA GLU A 14 -9.57 8.66 -5.68
C GLU A 14 -8.47 9.56 -6.28
N LEU A 15 -7.94 10.49 -5.47
CA LEU A 15 -6.71 11.21 -5.78
C LEU A 15 -5.55 10.36 -5.25
N GLY A 16 -5.32 9.27 -5.97
CA GLY A 16 -4.19 8.41 -5.73
C GLY A 16 -4.13 7.38 -6.83
N GLY A 17 -3.10 7.48 -7.68
CA GLY A 17 -2.79 6.42 -8.65
C GLY A 17 -2.85 5.05 -7.99
N SER A 18 -3.21 4.04 -8.79
CA SER A 18 -3.48 2.68 -8.32
C SER A 18 -2.43 2.25 -7.30
N ALA A 19 -2.82 1.50 -6.27
CA ALA A 19 -1.87 0.92 -5.33
C ALA A 19 -0.72 0.20 -6.07
N HIS A 20 -1.03 -0.40 -7.22
CA HIS A 20 -0.06 -0.98 -8.14
C HIS A 20 0.94 0.03 -8.71
N ASP A 21 0.50 1.21 -9.17
CA ASP A 21 1.37 2.27 -9.68
C ASP A 21 2.29 2.83 -8.60
N ARG A 22 1.75 2.98 -7.39
CA ARG A 22 2.53 3.42 -6.21
C ARG A 22 3.60 2.40 -5.84
N ILE A 23 3.25 1.11 -5.77
CA ILE A 23 4.22 0.04 -5.54
C ILE A 23 5.30 0.03 -6.63
N ASN A 24 4.91 0.15 -7.90
CA ASN A 24 5.86 0.19 -9.01
C ASN A 24 6.81 1.39 -8.94
N ALA A 25 6.32 2.57 -8.54
CA ALA A 25 7.16 3.74 -8.33
C ALA A 25 8.18 3.51 -7.21
N ILE A 26 7.74 2.93 -6.08
CA ILE A 26 8.61 2.60 -4.95
C ILE A 26 9.67 1.55 -5.35
N LEU A 27 9.28 0.51 -6.11
CA LEU A 27 10.20 -0.51 -6.60
C LEU A 27 11.29 0.08 -7.52
N ARG A 28 10.94 1.04 -8.37
CA ARG A 28 11.91 1.76 -9.21
C ARG A 28 12.88 2.58 -8.35
N GLN A 29 12.39 3.25 -7.30
CA GLN A 29 13.24 3.97 -6.35
C GLN A 29 14.20 3.04 -5.62
N ILE A 30 13.72 1.91 -5.11
CA ILE A 30 14.56 0.88 -4.46
C ILE A 30 15.65 0.40 -5.42
N LYS A 31 15.31 0.12 -6.68
CA LYS A 31 16.30 -0.30 -7.69
C LYS A 31 17.41 0.74 -7.89
N THR A 32 17.06 2.02 -7.96
CA THR A 32 18.05 3.11 -8.09
C THR A 32 18.93 3.21 -6.83
N LEU A 33 18.34 3.12 -5.65
CA LEU A 33 19.06 3.15 -4.38
C LEU A 33 20.02 1.97 -4.24
N ARG A 34 19.61 0.76 -4.63
CA ARG A 34 20.50 -0.43 -4.63
C ARG A 34 21.71 -0.23 -5.54
N LYS A 35 21.51 0.31 -6.75
CA LYS A 35 22.63 0.66 -7.64
C LYS A 35 23.57 1.69 -7.02
N ARG A 36 23.04 2.70 -6.31
CA ARG A 36 23.87 3.69 -5.60
C ARG A 36 24.67 3.03 -4.48
N ALA A 37 24.05 2.16 -3.68
CA ALA A 37 24.75 1.43 -2.62
C ALA A 37 25.91 0.58 -3.19
N GLU A 38 25.68 -0.14 -4.29
CA GLU A 38 26.74 -0.91 -4.97
C GLU A 38 27.88 -0.01 -5.47
N GLN A 39 27.58 1.18 -5.99
CA GLN A 39 28.59 2.14 -6.42
C GLN A 39 29.41 2.66 -5.24
N LEU A 40 28.75 3.04 -4.13
CA LEU A 40 29.41 3.48 -2.90
C LEU A 40 30.28 2.37 -2.30
N GLN A 41 29.81 1.12 -2.31
CA GLN A 41 30.59 -0.04 -1.87
C GLN A 41 31.87 -0.22 -2.70
N LYS A 42 31.78 -0.07 -4.03
CA LYS A 42 32.95 -0.12 -4.92
C LYS A 42 33.93 1.03 -4.64
N GLN A 43 33.42 2.24 -4.40
CA GLN A 43 34.26 3.38 -4.03
C GLN A 43 34.98 3.12 -2.71
N MET A 44 34.26 2.60 -1.71
CA MET A 44 34.79 2.29 -0.38
C MET A 44 35.90 1.22 -0.43
N LEU A 45 35.80 0.23 -1.34
CA LEU A 45 36.83 -0.80 -1.54
C LEU A 45 38.13 -0.22 -2.11
N ASN A 46 38.02 0.78 -3.01
CA ASN A 46 39.17 1.40 -3.67
C ASN A 46 39.75 2.59 -2.88
N GLU A 47 39.04 3.08 -1.86
CA GLU A 47 39.44 4.23 -1.07
C GLU A 47 40.52 3.87 -0.05
N THR A 48 41.65 4.59 -0.05
CA THR A 48 42.77 4.35 0.87
C THR A 48 42.66 5.18 2.14
N ASN A 49 41.96 6.31 2.10
CA ASN A 49 41.78 7.17 3.25
C ASN A 49 40.73 6.59 4.22
N PRO A 50 41.09 6.29 5.48
CA PRO A 50 40.16 5.71 6.44
C PRO A 50 39.00 6.64 6.81
N ALA A 51 39.20 7.97 6.77
CA ALA A 51 38.14 8.94 7.07
C ALA A 51 37.06 8.92 5.98
N VAL A 52 37.47 8.94 4.71
CA VAL A 52 36.56 8.87 3.56
C VAL A 52 35.85 7.51 3.53
N ARG A 53 36.55 6.42 3.86
CA ARG A 53 35.94 5.09 3.99
C ARG A 53 34.83 5.05 5.05
N GLN A 54 35.00 5.75 6.18
CA GLN A 54 33.96 5.86 7.20
C GLN A 54 32.75 6.66 6.73
N GLU A 55 32.96 7.75 5.99
CA GLU A 55 31.86 8.53 5.40
C GLU A 55 31.07 7.72 4.38
N LEU A 56 31.75 7.02 3.46
CA LEU A 56 31.12 6.12 2.51
C LEU A 56 30.32 5.00 3.20
N SER A 57 30.85 4.44 4.29
CA SER A 57 30.14 3.44 5.09
C SER A 57 28.84 3.98 5.69
N LYS A 58 28.86 5.21 6.24
CA LYS A 58 27.65 5.87 6.74
C LYS A 58 26.63 6.10 5.62
N GLU A 59 27.08 6.56 4.46
CA GLU A 59 26.19 6.79 3.32
C GLU A 59 25.54 5.50 2.81
N ILE A 60 26.30 4.39 2.77
CA ILE A 60 25.75 3.06 2.44
C ILE A 60 24.66 2.67 3.45
N ILE A 61 24.92 2.81 4.74
CA ILE A 61 23.96 2.49 5.80
C ILE A 61 22.68 3.32 5.66
N ASP A 62 22.79 4.61 5.35
CA ASP A 62 21.64 5.49 5.18
C ASP A 62 20.81 5.13 3.93
N VAL A 63 21.48 4.75 2.84
CA VAL A 63 20.81 4.23 1.64
C VAL A 63 20.08 2.91 1.95
N GLU A 64 20.70 1.99 2.67
CA GLU A 64 20.10 0.72 3.08
C GLU A 64 18.89 0.91 4.00
N ARG A 65 18.98 1.84 4.97
CA ARG A 65 17.84 2.23 5.82
C ARG A 65 16.68 2.79 5.00
N THR A 66 16.99 3.60 4.01
CA THR A 66 15.97 4.17 3.10
C THR A 66 15.29 3.06 2.31
N ILE A 67 16.04 2.08 1.81
CA ILE A 67 15.48 0.90 1.14
C ILE A 67 14.52 0.14 2.07
N GLN A 68 14.93 -0.13 3.31
CA GLN A 68 14.08 -0.82 4.28
C GLN A 68 12.77 -0.06 4.58
N LEU A 69 12.84 1.28 4.66
CA LEU A 69 11.64 2.10 4.84
C LEU A 69 10.67 1.95 3.66
N LEU A 70 11.20 2.01 2.44
CA LEU A 70 10.41 1.85 1.21
C LEU A 70 9.81 0.44 1.09
N GLU A 71 10.54 -0.59 1.48
CA GLU A 71 10.03 -1.98 1.53
C GLU A 71 8.87 -2.11 2.53
N ARG A 72 8.96 -1.48 3.71
CA ARG A 72 7.84 -1.42 4.66
C ARG A 72 6.63 -0.67 4.10
N GLN A 73 6.85 0.40 3.34
CA GLN A 73 5.76 1.12 2.67
C GLN A 73 5.02 0.24 1.66
N ILE A 74 5.75 -0.59 0.89
CA ILE A 74 5.13 -1.58 -0.01
C ILE A 74 4.23 -2.53 0.79
N MET A 75 4.76 -3.12 1.87
CA MET A 75 3.98 -4.05 2.71
C MET A 75 2.69 -3.41 3.25
N GLN A 76 2.76 -2.16 3.69
CA GLN A 76 1.59 -1.43 4.19
C GLN A 76 0.55 -1.20 3.09
N ILE A 77 0.99 -0.89 1.86
CA ILE A 77 0.09 -0.70 0.71
C ILE A 77 -0.58 -2.02 0.35
N GLU A 78 0.20 -3.11 0.25
CA GLU A 78 -0.32 -4.44 -0.06
C GLU A 78 -1.32 -4.93 0.98
N GLU A 79 -1.03 -4.73 2.27
CA GLU A 79 -1.94 -5.09 3.34
C GLU A 79 -3.23 -4.27 3.30
N ALA A 80 -3.13 -2.96 3.06
CA ALA A 80 -4.29 -2.10 2.91
C ALA A 80 -5.18 -2.52 1.74
N GLU A 81 -4.59 -2.91 0.61
CA GLU A 81 -5.34 -3.43 -0.54
C GLU A 81 -6.00 -4.79 -0.24
N ARG A 82 -5.29 -5.70 0.44
CA ARG A 82 -5.85 -6.99 0.85
C ARG A 82 -7.06 -6.81 1.78
N ARG A 83 -6.98 -5.88 2.74
CA ARG A 83 -8.09 -5.55 3.64
C ARG A 83 -9.27 -4.96 2.87
N ARG A 84 -9.03 -4.09 1.88
CA ARG A 84 -10.10 -3.53 1.03
C ARG A 84 -10.76 -4.59 0.16
N ALA A 85 -10.00 -5.51 -0.41
CA ALA A 85 -10.54 -6.62 -1.20
C ALA A 85 -11.46 -7.49 -0.35
N LYS A 86 -11.00 -7.89 0.86
CA LYS A 86 -11.80 -8.67 1.80
C LYS A 86 -13.10 -7.96 2.21
N ALA A 87 -13.03 -6.68 2.54
CA ALA A 87 -14.22 -5.90 2.91
C ALA A 87 -15.23 -5.80 1.75
N ARG A 88 -14.76 -5.72 0.50
CA ARG A 88 -15.63 -5.73 -0.69
C ARG A 88 -16.32 -7.07 -0.88
N GLU A 89 -15.60 -8.18 -0.70
CA GLU A 89 -16.17 -9.53 -0.78
C GLU A 89 -17.22 -9.76 0.31
N GLU A 90 -16.94 -9.37 1.56
CA GLU A 90 -17.89 -9.45 2.67
C GLU A 90 -19.15 -8.62 2.40
N ALA A 91 -19.00 -7.40 1.88
CA ALA A 91 -20.13 -6.55 1.52
C ALA A 91 -20.96 -7.14 0.36
N GLN A 92 -20.32 -7.71 -0.66
CA GLN A 92 -21.01 -8.37 -1.77
C GLN A 92 -21.79 -9.61 -1.29
N HIS A 93 -21.19 -10.41 -0.40
CA HIS A 93 -21.84 -11.56 0.18
C HIS A 93 -23.04 -11.16 1.06
N ALA A 94 -22.90 -10.12 1.89
CA ALA A 94 -23.99 -9.61 2.72
C ALA A 94 -25.18 -9.11 1.87
N MET A 95 -24.92 -8.34 0.79
CA MET A 95 -25.96 -7.88 -0.13
C MET A 95 -26.63 -9.04 -0.88
N ALA A 96 -25.88 -10.09 -1.24
CA ALA A 96 -26.45 -11.27 -1.89
C ALA A 96 -27.39 -12.05 -0.95
N VAL A 97 -27.00 -12.22 0.32
CA VAL A 97 -27.82 -12.87 1.35
C VAL A 97 -29.09 -12.06 1.64
N GLU A 98 -28.97 -10.74 1.80
CA GLU A 98 -30.12 -9.85 2.02
C GLU A 98 -31.12 -9.88 0.86
N ASN A 99 -30.63 -9.88 -0.38
CA ASN A 99 -31.48 -10.00 -1.57
C ASN A 99 -32.21 -11.36 -1.64
N GLN A 100 -31.56 -12.46 -1.25
CA GLN A 100 -32.21 -13.78 -1.21
C GLN A 100 -33.28 -13.86 -0.11
N ALA A 101 -32.99 -13.36 1.09
CA ALA A 101 -33.95 -13.33 2.20
C ALA A 101 -35.20 -12.49 1.87
N SER A 102 -34.99 -11.34 1.22
CA SER A 102 -36.07 -10.45 0.79
C SER A 102 -36.98 -11.07 -0.29
N GLN A 103 -36.41 -11.88 -1.19
CA GLN A 103 -37.18 -12.59 -2.22
C GLN A 103 -38.00 -13.76 -1.66
N GLN A 104 -37.51 -14.45 -0.62
CA GLN A 104 -38.24 -15.54 0.04
C GLN A 104 -39.46 -15.02 0.82
N HIS A 105 -39.33 -13.88 1.52
CA HIS A 105 -40.46 -13.27 2.23
C HIS A 105 -41.60 -12.80 1.29
N ARG A 106 -41.28 -12.29 0.10
CA ARG A 106 -42.32 -11.90 -0.88
C ARG A 106 -43.14 -13.08 -1.40
N LYS A 107 -42.52 -14.25 -1.59
CA LYS A 107 -43.22 -15.46 -2.04
C LYS A 107 -44.07 -16.14 -0.96
N ALA A 108 -43.75 -15.93 0.31
CA ALA A 108 -44.48 -16.52 1.44
C ALA A 108 -45.76 -15.74 1.84
N GLY A 109 -45.91 -14.49 1.38
CA GLY A 109 -47.06 -13.63 1.69
C GLY A 109 -48.19 -13.62 0.66
N GLU A 110 -48.12 -14.45 -0.39
CA GLU A 110 -49.11 -14.51 -1.49
C GLU A 110 -50.10 -15.69 -1.40
N ASN A 111 -50.22 -16.38 -0.25
CA ASN A 111 -51.24 -17.42 -0.03
C ASN A 111 -52.35 -16.97 0.92
#